data_AF-A0A928URG2-F1
#
_entry.id   AF-A0A928URG2-F1
#
_cell.length_a   1.000
_cell.length_b   1.000
_cell.length_c   1.000
_cell.angle_alpha   90.00
_cell.angle_beta   90.00
_cell.angle_gamma   90.00
#
_symmetry.space_group_name_H-M   'P 1'
#
loop_
_entity.id
_entity.type
_entity.pdbx_description
1 polymer ?
#
loop_
_entity_poly.entity_id
_entity_poly.type
_entity_poly.pdbx_seq_one_letter_code
_entity_poly.pdbx_strand_id
1 'polypeptide(L)'
;MSDDFDYKSLASGYQGVVQSWECDALNHLNVSHHFGRLSDNSFFMRHNLGMSPRTLAEQNRGTVLLNDHARFHNEAPLGCMLIGRGAPVEIQERTMRTYQELRDADGNLVTSSCGTIGCFDLQARKLVPWEANTLKLAEAARIDLPTHTQPLRLPMAQGRQQVPDLATTKAQGFFRSGATGINSWECDQFEHMNSMFYIRRQTEAVPHFWKHLGIGHNTLAAANSSSVVGEMRVSFIGELRAGEMVETWSALRGVNEKNLIAEHRLYNVETGEISALSLVCAVYFDLNKRRARAWADTTRTTLESHVIA
;
A
#
# COMPACT_ATOMS: atom_id res chain seq x y z
N MET A 1 16.04 -21.56 2.26
CA MET A 1 15.03 -22.54 1.82
C MET A 1 14.34 -21.91 0.64
N SER A 2 14.57 -22.43 -0.57
CA SER A 2 13.77 -22.02 -1.73
C SER A 2 12.36 -22.53 -1.48
N ASP A 3 11.40 -21.63 -1.28
CA ASP A 3 10.00 -22.01 -1.28
C ASP A 3 9.69 -22.66 -2.63
N ASP A 4 9.22 -23.91 -2.59
CA ASP A 4 8.81 -24.74 -3.72
C ASP A 4 7.47 -24.26 -4.31
N PHE A 5 7.26 -22.93 -4.29
CA PHE A 5 6.07 -22.29 -4.78
C PHE A 5 6.18 -22.19 -6.31
N ASP A 6 5.22 -22.78 -7.04
CA ASP A 6 5.25 -22.77 -8.50
C ASP A 6 4.84 -21.39 -9.05
N TYR A 7 5.81 -20.48 -9.10
CA TYR A 7 5.65 -19.13 -9.63
C TYR A 7 5.23 -19.09 -11.11
N LYS A 8 5.33 -20.21 -11.85
CA LYS A 8 4.89 -20.28 -13.25
C LYS A 8 3.37 -20.29 -13.40
N SER A 9 2.64 -20.62 -12.32
CA SER A 9 1.18 -20.60 -12.29
C SER A 9 0.58 -19.19 -12.16
N LEU A 10 1.38 -18.19 -11.80
CA LEU A 10 0.91 -16.82 -11.60
C LEU A 10 0.70 -16.09 -12.94
N ALA A 11 -0.36 -15.30 -13.02
CA ALA A 11 -0.56 -14.38 -14.13
C ALA A 11 0.55 -13.31 -14.11
N SER A 12 1.46 -13.37 -15.07
CA SER A 12 2.49 -12.35 -15.28
C SER A 12 1.96 -11.26 -16.19
N GLY A 13 2.21 -10.00 -15.83
CA GLY A 13 1.69 -8.87 -16.59
C GLY A 13 2.63 -7.68 -16.64
N TYR A 14 2.93 -7.11 -15.48
CA TYR A 14 3.83 -5.97 -15.43
C TYR A 14 5.27 -6.40 -15.71
N GLN A 15 5.94 -5.67 -16.59
CA GLN A 15 7.38 -5.78 -16.78
C GLN A 15 7.92 -4.37 -17.09
N GLY A 16 8.88 -3.92 -16.29
CA GLY A 16 9.40 -2.56 -16.41
C GLY A 16 10.70 -2.37 -15.64
N VAL A 17 11.08 -1.11 -15.48
CA VAL A 17 12.33 -0.72 -14.82
C VAL A 17 12.08 0.45 -13.89
N VAL A 18 12.79 0.49 -12.76
CA VAL A 18 12.76 1.61 -11.81
C VAL A 18 13.40 2.85 -12.43
N GLN A 19 12.64 3.94 -12.51
CA GLN A 19 13.08 5.21 -13.07
C GLN A 19 13.52 6.19 -11.98
N SER A 20 14.38 7.16 -12.34
CA SER A 20 14.97 8.09 -11.35
C SER A 20 13.94 8.96 -10.63
N TRP A 21 12.87 9.38 -11.32
CA TRP A 21 11.79 10.19 -10.72
C TRP A 21 10.85 9.38 -9.81
N GLU A 22 11.02 8.06 -9.76
CA GLU A 22 10.23 7.15 -8.92
C GLU A 22 10.97 6.77 -7.64
N CYS A 23 12.24 7.18 -7.54
CA CYS A 23 13.09 6.87 -6.41
C CYS A 23 12.81 7.79 -5.21
N ASP A 24 12.99 7.23 -4.02
CA ASP A 24 13.08 7.98 -2.78
C ASP A 24 14.48 8.61 -2.58
N ALA A 25 14.69 9.24 -1.43
CA ALA A 25 15.96 9.88 -1.07
C ALA A 25 17.14 8.89 -0.94
N LEU A 26 16.88 7.58 -0.90
CA LEU A 26 17.90 6.53 -0.87
C LEU A 26 18.17 5.92 -2.26
N ASN A 27 17.58 6.48 -3.32
CA ASN A 27 17.71 5.99 -4.69
C ASN A 27 17.10 4.59 -4.92
N HIS A 28 16.08 4.24 -4.13
CA HIS A 28 15.26 3.03 -4.31
C HIS A 28 13.83 3.39 -4.67
N LEU A 29 13.12 2.47 -5.32
CA LEU A 29 11.72 2.63 -5.67
C LEU A 29 10.90 3.05 -4.45
N ASN A 30 10.24 4.21 -4.55
CA ASN A 30 9.39 4.69 -3.49
C ASN A 30 8.18 3.77 -3.31
N VAL A 31 7.77 3.55 -2.06
CA VAL A 31 6.66 2.66 -1.68
C VAL A 31 5.39 2.88 -2.51
N SER A 32 5.03 4.11 -2.84
CA SER A 32 3.85 4.39 -3.68
C SER A 32 3.96 3.73 -5.07
N HIS A 33 5.13 3.76 -5.70
CA HIS A 33 5.35 3.17 -7.01
C HIS A 33 5.33 1.64 -6.99
N HIS A 34 5.61 0.99 -5.86
CA HIS A 34 5.35 -0.45 -5.72
C HIS A 34 3.85 -0.75 -5.93
N PHE A 35 2.97 0.00 -5.27
CA PHE A 35 1.52 -0.12 -5.48
C PHE A 35 1.09 0.26 -6.89
N GLY A 36 1.78 1.23 -7.51
CA GLY A 36 1.60 1.52 -8.94
C GLY A 36 1.88 0.30 -9.82
N ARG A 37 2.99 -0.41 -9.61
CA ARG A 37 3.34 -1.61 -10.41
C ARG A 37 2.44 -2.80 -10.14
N LEU A 38 2.01 -2.96 -8.88
CA LEU A 38 1.00 -3.95 -8.53
C LEU A 38 -0.36 -3.61 -9.18
N SER A 39 -0.71 -2.33 -9.27
CA SER A 39 -1.89 -1.89 -10.02
C SER A 39 -1.74 -2.17 -11.52
N ASP A 40 -0.58 -1.89 -12.13
CA ASP A 40 -0.32 -2.22 -13.53
C ASP A 40 -0.45 -3.73 -13.79
N ASN A 41 0.15 -4.56 -12.93
CA ASN A 41 0.03 -6.02 -13.00
C ASN A 41 -1.43 -6.49 -12.89
N SER A 42 -2.23 -5.83 -12.05
CA SER A 42 -3.61 -6.20 -11.83
C SER A 42 -4.48 -6.12 -13.09
N PHE A 43 -4.12 -5.30 -14.09
CA PHE A 43 -4.81 -5.29 -15.40
C PHE A 43 -4.69 -6.62 -16.13
N PHE A 44 -3.50 -7.22 -16.13
CA PHE A 44 -3.24 -8.50 -16.79
C PHE A 44 -3.87 -9.66 -16.02
N MET A 45 -3.76 -9.65 -14.68
CA MET A 45 -4.45 -10.62 -13.84
C MET A 45 -5.97 -10.56 -14.09
N ARG A 46 -6.58 -9.37 -14.12
CA ARG A 46 -8.01 -9.22 -14.43
C ARG A 46 -8.35 -9.72 -15.83
N HIS A 47 -7.54 -9.41 -16.83
CA HIS A 47 -7.73 -9.90 -18.19
C HIS A 47 -7.79 -11.43 -18.25
N ASN A 48 -6.87 -12.12 -17.57
CA ASN A 48 -6.83 -13.59 -17.50
C ASN A 48 -8.03 -14.20 -16.76
N LEU A 49 -8.70 -13.41 -15.92
CA LEU A 49 -9.92 -13.79 -15.21
C LEU A 49 -11.20 -13.40 -15.98
N GLY A 50 -11.08 -13.08 -17.27
CA GLY A 50 -12.21 -12.69 -18.11
C GLY A 50 -12.72 -11.26 -17.87
N MET A 51 -12.01 -10.47 -17.06
CA MET A 51 -12.34 -9.07 -16.75
C MET A 51 -11.51 -8.12 -17.60
N SER A 52 -11.60 -8.25 -18.94
CA SER A 52 -10.88 -7.34 -19.83
C SER A 52 -11.39 -5.90 -19.66
N PRO A 53 -10.55 -4.86 -19.84
CA PRO A 53 -11.01 -3.47 -19.75
C PRO A 53 -12.20 -3.16 -20.65
N ARG A 54 -12.24 -3.76 -21.85
CA ARG A 54 -13.36 -3.62 -22.80
C ARG A 54 -14.63 -4.25 -22.25
N THR A 55 -14.55 -5.49 -21.76
CA THR A 55 -15.69 -6.22 -21.19
C THR A 55 -16.29 -5.48 -20.00
N LEU A 56 -15.43 -5.01 -19.08
CA LEU A 56 -15.86 -4.23 -17.92
C LEU A 56 -16.57 -2.94 -18.34
N ALA A 57 -16.02 -2.21 -19.32
CA ALA A 57 -16.64 -0.99 -19.84
C ALA A 57 -18.01 -1.26 -20.50
N GLU A 58 -18.13 -2.29 -21.34
CA GLU A 58 -19.39 -2.69 -21.98
C GLU A 58 -20.49 -3.05 -20.97
N GLN A 59 -20.09 -3.56 -19.80
CA GLN A 59 -20.99 -3.95 -18.72
C GLN A 59 -21.27 -2.82 -17.73
N ASN A 60 -20.64 -1.65 -17.91
CA ASN A 60 -20.61 -0.56 -16.94
C ASN A 60 -20.17 -1.03 -15.53
N ARG A 61 -19.17 -1.92 -15.52
CA ARG A 61 -18.57 -2.51 -14.31
C ARG A 61 -17.13 -2.05 -14.14
N GLY A 62 -16.67 -2.08 -12.90
CA GLY A 62 -15.28 -1.85 -12.52
C GLY A 62 -14.83 -2.82 -11.44
N THR A 63 -13.55 -2.75 -11.10
CA THR A 63 -13.01 -3.40 -9.90
C THR A 63 -12.51 -2.35 -8.95
N VAL A 64 -12.92 -2.43 -7.68
CA VAL A 64 -12.47 -1.52 -6.63
C VAL A 64 -11.56 -2.25 -5.66
N LEU A 65 -10.44 -1.63 -5.26
CA LEU A 65 -9.55 -2.15 -4.22
C LEU A 65 -10.05 -1.64 -2.86
N LEU A 66 -10.49 -2.53 -1.99
CA LEU A 66 -11.09 -2.18 -0.70
C LEU A 66 -10.03 -2.03 0.40
N ASN A 67 -9.03 -2.90 0.36
CA ASN A 67 -7.88 -2.88 1.26
C ASN A 67 -6.70 -3.59 0.60
N ASP A 68 -5.51 -3.30 1.11
CA ASP A 68 -4.30 -4.01 0.73
C ASP A 68 -3.36 -4.14 1.94
N HIS A 69 -2.60 -5.22 1.94
CA HIS A 69 -1.51 -5.49 2.87
C HIS A 69 -0.28 -5.85 2.05
N ALA A 70 0.80 -5.10 2.26
CA ALA A 70 2.05 -5.27 1.53
C ALA A 70 3.24 -5.47 2.48
N ARG A 71 4.17 -6.32 2.05
CA ARG A 71 5.49 -6.52 2.67
C ARG A 71 6.57 -6.20 1.66
N PHE A 72 7.59 -5.47 2.11
CA PHE A 72 8.74 -5.05 1.32
C PHE A 72 9.93 -5.90 1.73
N HIS A 73 10.41 -6.74 0.82
CA HIS A 73 11.37 -7.80 1.10
C HIS A 73 12.79 -7.41 0.70
N ASN A 74 12.94 -6.78 -0.46
CA ASN A 74 14.20 -6.27 -0.98
C ASN A 74 14.01 -4.88 -1.57
N GLU A 75 15.07 -4.07 -1.51
CA GLU A 75 15.11 -2.75 -2.14
C GLU A 75 15.23 -2.88 -3.67
N ALA A 76 14.54 -2.03 -4.42
CA ALA A 76 14.63 -1.97 -5.88
C ALA A 76 15.34 -0.68 -6.30
N PRO A 77 16.66 -0.70 -6.54
CA PRO A 77 17.42 0.51 -6.90
C PRO A 77 17.05 1.05 -8.29
N LEU A 78 17.48 2.28 -8.57
CA LEU A 78 17.46 2.85 -9.92
C LEU A 78 17.95 1.85 -10.97
N GLY A 79 17.18 1.65 -12.04
CA GLY A 79 17.52 0.72 -13.12
C GLY A 79 17.19 -0.74 -12.82
N CYS A 80 16.67 -1.07 -11.64
CA CYS A 80 16.21 -2.42 -11.33
C CYS A 80 15.05 -2.81 -12.27
N MET A 81 15.20 -3.93 -12.98
CA MET A 81 14.13 -4.50 -13.78
C MET A 81 13.17 -5.26 -12.86
N LEU A 82 11.88 -5.01 -13.02
CA LEU A 82 10.82 -5.57 -12.19
C LEU A 82 9.82 -6.35 -13.03
N ILE A 83 9.41 -7.51 -12.53
CA ILE A 83 8.39 -8.37 -13.10
C ILE A 83 7.28 -8.54 -12.07
N GLY A 84 6.06 -8.17 -12.46
CA GLY A 84 4.86 -8.31 -11.65
C GLY A 84 4.09 -9.57 -11.99
N ARG A 85 3.58 -10.24 -10.95
CA ARG A 85 2.77 -11.45 -11.06
C ARG A 85 1.65 -11.45 -10.03
N GLY A 86 0.56 -12.16 -10.28
CA GLY A 86 -0.51 -12.31 -9.29
C GLY A 86 -1.47 -13.46 -9.56
N ALA A 87 -2.28 -13.78 -8.55
CA ALA A 87 -3.31 -14.80 -8.62
C ALA A 87 -4.40 -14.59 -7.57
N PRO A 88 -5.62 -15.11 -7.78
CA PRO A 88 -6.64 -15.22 -6.75
C PRO A 88 -6.22 -16.14 -5.60
N VAL A 89 -6.66 -15.83 -4.39
CA VAL A 89 -6.38 -16.61 -3.16
C VAL A 89 -7.67 -17.05 -2.50
N GLU A 90 -8.61 -16.13 -2.35
CA GLU A 90 -9.92 -16.36 -1.74
C GLU A 90 -10.98 -15.75 -2.62
N ILE A 91 -11.99 -16.52 -2.99
CA ILE A 91 -13.03 -16.10 -3.94
C ILE A 91 -14.37 -16.15 -3.22
N GLN A 92 -15.07 -15.03 -3.24
CA GLN A 92 -16.42 -14.89 -2.70
C GLN A 92 -17.36 -14.42 -3.81
N GLU A 93 -18.65 -14.33 -3.53
CA GLU A 93 -19.67 -13.93 -4.52
C GLU A 93 -19.38 -12.57 -5.16
N ARG A 94 -18.93 -11.59 -4.38
CA ARG A 94 -18.77 -10.17 -4.81
C ARG A 94 -17.36 -9.61 -4.62
N THR A 95 -16.51 -10.33 -3.91
CA THR A 95 -15.14 -9.93 -3.57
C THR A 95 -14.18 -11.06 -3.88
N MET A 96 -12.91 -10.72 -4.09
CA MET A 96 -11.82 -11.69 -4.18
C MET A 96 -10.61 -11.12 -3.44
N ARG A 97 -9.90 -11.97 -2.72
CA ARG A 97 -8.53 -11.65 -2.28
C ARG A 97 -7.56 -12.09 -3.36
N THR A 98 -6.66 -11.19 -3.72
CA THR A 98 -5.66 -11.42 -4.76
C THR A 98 -4.28 -11.24 -4.18
N TYR A 99 -3.43 -12.23 -4.40
CA TYR A 99 -1.99 -12.14 -4.19
C TYR A 99 -1.35 -11.45 -5.39
N GLN A 100 -0.41 -10.55 -5.13
CA GLN A 100 0.47 -10.01 -6.15
C GLN A 100 1.90 -9.91 -5.63
N GLU A 101 2.88 -10.00 -6.53
CA GLU A 101 4.29 -9.82 -6.22
C GLU A 101 5.01 -9.01 -7.29
N LEU A 102 6.11 -8.40 -6.88
CA LEU A 102 7.15 -7.86 -7.74
C LEU A 102 8.44 -8.62 -7.46
N ARG A 103 9.11 -9.07 -8.53
CA ARG A 103 10.45 -9.67 -8.47
C ARG A 103 11.43 -8.91 -9.33
N ASP A 104 12.70 -8.93 -8.96
CA ASP A 104 13.75 -8.44 -9.84
C ASP A 104 14.07 -9.43 -10.97
N ALA A 105 15.00 -9.06 -11.85
CA ALA A 105 15.43 -9.90 -12.98
C ALA A 105 16.08 -11.23 -12.58
N ASP A 106 16.68 -11.29 -11.39
CA ASP A 106 17.31 -12.49 -10.84
C ASP A 106 16.29 -13.38 -10.11
N GLY A 107 15.03 -12.92 -10.03
CA GLY A 107 13.93 -13.64 -9.40
C GLY A 107 13.83 -13.39 -7.89
N ASN A 108 14.58 -12.45 -7.31
CA ASN A 108 14.45 -12.11 -5.91
C ASN A 108 13.12 -11.39 -5.66
N LEU A 109 12.43 -11.76 -4.57
CA LEU A 109 11.19 -11.10 -4.19
C LEU A 109 11.45 -9.69 -3.69
N VAL A 110 10.87 -8.69 -4.34
CA VAL A 110 10.97 -7.28 -3.96
C VAL A 110 9.79 -6.89 -3.08
N THR A 111 8.58 -7.25 -3.49
CA THR A 111 7.34 -6.91 -2.77
C THR A 111 6.32 -8.01 -2.93
N SER A 112 5.56 -8.27 -1.87
CA SER A 112 4.36 -9.09 -1.91
C SER A 112 3.19 -8.30 -1.36
N SER A 113 2.02 -8.43 -1.96
CA SER A 113 0.79 -7.82 -1.49
C SER A 113 -0.38 -8.79 -1.52
N CYS A 114 -1.32 -8.64 -0.59
CA CYS A 114 -2.59 -9.32 -0.59
C CYS A 114 -3.72 -8.32 -0.33
N GLY A 115 -4.45 -8.00 -1.39
CA GLY A 115 -5.54 -7.03 -1.36
C GLY A 115 -6.89 -7.68 -1.62
N THR A 116 -7.95 -7.03 -1.14
CA THR A 116 -9.33 -7.42 -1.42
C THR A 116 -9.90 -6.53 -2.51
N ILE A 117 -10.25 -7.13 -3.65
CA ILE A 117 -10.95 -6.45 -4.74
C ILE A 117 -12.45 -6.79 -4.70
N GLY A 118 -13.29 -5.89 -5.19
CA GLY A 118 -14.73 -6.10 -5.36
C GLY A 118 -15.21 -5.80 -6.77
N CYS A 119 -16.23 -6.53 -7.24
CA CYS A 119 -16.91 -6.24 -8.50
C CYS A 119 -17.90 -5.10 -8.28
N PHE A 120 -17.69 -3.98 -8.93
CA PHE A 120 -18.47 -2.77 -8.69
C PHE A 120 -19.29 -2.40 -9.92
N ASP A 121 -20.58 -2.17 -9.71
CA ASP A 121 -21.48 -1.63 -10.73
C ASP A 121 -21.39 -0.10 -10.69
N LEU A 122 -20.96 0.51 -11.80
CA LEU A 122 -20.72 1.96 -11.86
C LEU A 122 -22.02 2.77 -11.90
N GLN A 123 -23.14 2.18 -12.34
CA GLN A 123 -24.44 2.83 -12.34
C GLN A 123 -25.12 2.74 -10.97
N ALA A 124 -25.21 1.54 -10.42
CA ALA A 124 -25.86 1.28 -9.14
C ALA A 124 -24.98 1.67 -7.94
N ARG A 125 -23.68 1.94 -8.18
CA ARG A 125 -22.67 2.30 -7.18
C ARG A 125 -22.62 1.32 -6.00
N LYS A 126 -22.61 0.02 -6.30
CA LYS A 126 -22.56 -1.04 -5.29
C LYS A 126 -21.79 -2.25 -5.77
N LEU A 127 -21.33 -3.05 -4.80
CA LEU A 127 -20.77 -4.36 -5.09
C LEU A 127 -21.85 -5.31 -5.63
N VAL A 128 -21.52 -6.00 -6.72
CA VAL A 128 -22.38 -6.97 -7.40
C VAL A 128 -21.67 -8.32 -7.54
N PRO A 129 -22.39 -9.41 -7.84
CA PRO A 129 -21.75 -10.70 -8.06
C PRO A 129 -20.81 -10.68 -9.26
N TRP A 130 -19.70 -11.41 -9.14
CA TRP A 130 -18.83 -11.74 -10.28
C TRP A 130 -19.59 -12.55 -11.32
N GLU A 131 -19.15 -12.47 -12.58
CA GLU A 131 -19.69 -13.33 -13.62
C GLU A 131 -19.29 -14.80 -13.42
N ALA A 132 -20.14 -15.72 -13.86
CA ALA A 132 -19.88 -17.16 -13.77
C ALA A 132 -18.55 -17.56 -14.44
N ASN A 133 -18.22 -16.94 -15.58
CA ASN A 133 -16.95 -17.18 -16.26
C ASN A 133 -15.75 -16.67 -15.44
N THR A 134 -15.85 -15.50 -14.83
CA THR A 134 -14.82 -14.95 -13.94
C THR A 134 -14.60 -15.84 -12.73
N LEU A 135 -15.67 -16.32 -12.07
CA LEU A 135 -15.56 -17.25 -10.95
C LEU A 135 -14.89 -18.56 -11.37
N LYS A 136 -15.28 -19.13 -12.51
CA LYS A 136 -14.66 -20.35 -13.05
C LYS A 136 -13.16 -20.18 -13.31
N LEU A 137 -12.76 -19.08 -13.95
CA LEU A 137 -11.35 -18.78 -14.23
C LEU A 137 -10.57 -18.51 -12.95
N ALA A 138 -11.19 -17.82 -11.98
CA ALA A 138 -10.57 -17.52 -10.70
C ALA A 138 -10.31 -18.79 -9.88
N GLU A 139 -11.27 -19.70 -9.78
CA GLU A 139 -11.09 -20.98 -9.08
C GLU A 139 -10.01 -21.85 -9.74
N ALA A 140 -9.93 -21.84 -11.07
CA ALA A 140 -8.90 -22.57 -11.80
C ALA A 140 -7.48 -22.00 -11.60
N ALA A 141 -7.36 -20.70 -11.34
CA ALA A 141 -6.10 -20.00 -11.13
C ALA A 141 -5.77 -19.76 -9.65
N ARG A 142 -6.60 -20.27 -8.73
CA ARG A 142 -6.48 -20.01 -7.30
C ARG A 142 -5.22 -20.67 -6.72
N ILE A 143 -4.56 -19.95 -5.84
CA ILE A 143 -3.41 -20.43 -5.07
C ILE A 143 -3.67 -20.36 -3.57
N ASP A 144 -2.86 -21.08 -2.79
CA ASP A 144 -2.72 -20.79 -1.37
C ASP A 144 -1.90 -19.51 -1.17
N LEU A 145 -2.24 -18.72 -0.13
CA LEU A 145 -1.52 -17.49 0.17
C LEU A 145 -0.07 -17.81 0.57
N PRO A 146 0.95 -17.27 -0.13
CA PRO A 146 2.33 -17.51 0.23
C PRO A 146 2.66 -17.00 1.65
N THR A 147 3.43 -17.79 2.41
CA THR A 147 3.77 -17.51 3.81
C THR A 147 4.49 -16.17 3.99
N HIS A 148 5.35 -15.79 3.05
CA HIS A 148 6.05 -14.51 3.06
C HIS A 148 5.13 -13.29 2.91
N THR A 149 3.87 -13.49 2.49
CA THR A 149 2.87 -12.42 2.37
C THR A 149 2.07 -12.23 3.65
N GLN A 150 2.07 -13.20 4.56
CA GLN A 150 1.29 -13.10 5.79
C GLN A 150 1.77 -11.91 6.63
N PRO A 151 0.85 -11.21 7.32
CA PRO A 151 1.21 -10.12 8.21
C PRO A 151 2.21 -10.56 9.27
N LEU A 152 3.20 -9.71 9.53
CA LEU A 152 4.30 -10.03 10.45
C LEU A 152 4.22 -9.21 11.73
N ARG A 153 4.00 -7.90 11.61
CA ARG A 153 4.01 -6.93 12.72
C ARG A 153 2.74 -6.12 12.79
N LEU A 154 2.02 -5.99 11.67
CA LEU A 154 0.73 -5.32 11.63
C LEU A 154 -0.40 -6.34 11.88
N PRO A 155 -1.47 -5.95 12.60
CA PRO A 155 -2.62 -6.82 12.77
C PRO A 155 -3.30 -7.09 11.42
N MET A 156 -3.94 -8.25 11.28
CA MET A 156 -4.86 -8.50 10.16
C MET A 156 -6.03 -7.51 10.20
N ALA A 157 -6.37 -6.89 9.07
CA ALA A 157 -7.60 -6.12 8.99
C ALA A 157 -8.79 -7.08 8.95
N GLN A 158 -9.78 -6.84 9.80
CA GLN A 158 -11.06 -7.54 9.75
C GLN A 158 -12.15 -6.57 9.32
N GLY A 159 -12.80 -6.85 8.20
CA GLY A 159 -13.93 -6.08 7.69
C GLY A 159 -13.64 -4.60 7.40
N ARG A 160 -14.71 -3.82 7.26
CA ARG A 160 -14.64 -2.37 7.06
C ARG A 160 -14.20 -1.70 8.37
N GLN A 161 -13.09 -0.98 8.33
CA GLN A 161 -12.59 -0.23 9.48
C GLN A 161 -13.49 0.98 9.73
N GLN A 162 -13.97 1.13 10.97
CA GLN A 162 -14.57 2.37 11.42
C GLN A 162 -13.46 3.33 11.83
N VAL A 163 -13.37 4.45 11.15
CA VAL A 163 -12.36 5.48 11.42
C VAL A 163 -13.09 6.70 11.96
N PRO A 164 -12.61 7.31 13.06
CA PRO A 164 -13.21 8.51 13.59
C PRO A 164 -13.23 9.67 12.57
N ASP A 165 -14.16 10.61 12.75
CA ASP A 165 -14.14 11.86 11.99
C ASP A 165 -12.87 12.70 12.29
N LEU A 166 -12.66 13.75 11.49
CA LEU A 166 -11.48 14.60 11.62
C LEU A 166 -11.37 15.28 13.00
N ALA A 167 -12.49 15.70 13.59
CA ALA A 167 -12.50 16.36 14.90
C ALA A 167 -12.05 15.41 16.01
N THR A 168 -12.57 14.19 16.01
CA THR A 168 -12.20 13.13 16.95
C THR A 168 -10.75 12.70 16.75
N THR A 169 -10.28 12.58 15.50
CA THR A 169 -8.88 12.30 15.19
C THR A 169 -7.93 13.34 15.76
N LYS A 170 -8.27 14.63 15.63
CA LYS A 170 -7.50 15.72 16.25
C LYS A 170 -7.49 15.58 17.78
N ALA A 171 -8.64 15.32 18.38
CA ALA A 171 -8.76 15.14 19.83
C ALA A 171 -7.99 13.93 20.37
N GLN A 172 -7.78 12.90 19.54
CA GLN A 172 -6.95 11.73 19.85
C GLN A 172 -5.44 12.03 19.84
N GLY A 173 -5.01 13.23 19.46
CA GLY A 173 -3.59 13.62 19.44
C GLY A 173 -2.88 13.37 18.11
N PHE A 174 -3.62 13.09 17.03
CA PHE A 174 -3.04 13.10 15.69
C PHE A 174 -2.62 14.52 15.31
N PHE A 175 -1.53 14.62 14.54
CA PHE A 175 -1.08 15.90 13.98
C PHE A 175 -1.13 15.88 12.46
N ARG A 176 -1.35 17.06 11.89
CA ARG A 176 -1.36 17.27 10.45
C ARG A 176 0.07 17.12 9.90
N SER A 177 0.24 16.20 8.97
CA SER A 177 1.54 15.83 8.41
C SER A 177 1.62 16.02 6.89
N GLY A 178 0.49 16.21 6.21
CA GLY A 178 0.44 16.50 4.78
C GLY A 178 -0.85 17.21 4.39
N ALA A 179 -0.81 17.97 3.31
CA ALA A 179 -1.98 18.61 2.71
C ALA A 179 -1.73 18.93 1.25
N THR A 180 -2.69 18.61 0.39
CA THR A 180 -2.52 18.71 -1.06
C THR A 180 -3.85 18.66 -1.80
N GLY A 181 -3.86 19.17 -3.03
CA GLY A 181 -4.96 18.99 -3.97
C GLY A 181 -4.79 17.73 -4.82
N ILE A 182 -5.88 17.28 -5.43
CA ILE A 182 -5.89 16.13 -6.34
C ILE A 182 -5.94 16.62 -7.78
N ASN A 183 -4.93 16.23 -8.53
CA ASN A 183 -4.81 16.57 -9.95
C ASN A 183 -5.49 15.52 -10.82
N SER A 184 -5.86 15.91 -12.04
CA SER A 184 -6.51 15.01 -12.99
C SER A 184 -5.65 13.80 -13.38
N TRP A 185 -4.32 13.96 -13.48
CA TRP A 185 -3.40 12.87 -13.80
C TRP A 185 -3.18 11.90 -12.62
N GLU A 186 -3.73 12.18 -11.45
CA GLU A 186 -3.72 11.28 -10.30
C GLU A 186 -4.97 10.39 -10.26
N CYS A 187 -5.92 10.62 -11.15
CA CYS A 187 -7.15 9.85 -11.26
C CYS A 187 -7.04 8.74 -12.31
N ASP A 188 -7.75 7.64 -12.07
CA ASP A 188 -7.84 6.50 -12.97
C ASP A 188 -8.97 6.66 -14.00
N GLN A 189 -9.19 5.63 -14.82
CA GLN A 189 -10.25 5.62 -15.84
C GLN A 189 -11.68 5.70 -15.29
N PHE A 190 -11.88 5.60 -13.98
CA PHE A 190 -13.17 5.76 -13.30
C PHE A 190 -13.32 7.14 -12.66
N GLU A 191 -12.42 8.08 -12.97
CA GLU A 191 -12.40 9.45 -12.45
C GLU A 191 -12.17 9.55 -10.93
N HIS A 192 -11.60 8.51 -10.33
CA HIS A 192 -11.22 8.50 -8.91
C HIS A 192 -9.70 8.40 -8.76
N MET A 193 -9.17 8.93 -7.66
CA MET A 193 -7.74 8.89 -7.37
C MET A 193 -7.23 7.45 -7.39
N ASN A 194 -6.15 7.18 -8.12
CA ASN A 194 -5.57 5.85 -8.18
C ASN A 194 -4.95 5.45 -6.82
N SER A 195 -4.99 4.17 -6.47
CA SER A 195 -4.49 3.63 -5.19
C SER A 195 -3.03 4.04 -4.88
N MET A 196 -2.18 4.13 -5.91
CA MET A 196 -0.80 4.60 -5.79
C MET A 196 -0.71 6.00 -5.15
N PHE A 197 -1.63 6.92 -5.50
CA PHE A 197 -1.61 8.29 -5.00
C PHE A 197 -2.12 8.42 -3.56
N TYR A 198 -3.00 7.52 -3.09
CA TYR A 198 -3.31 7.41 -1.66
C TYR A 198 -2.06 7.08 -0.84
N ILE A 199 -1.24 6.16 -1.35
CA ILE A 199 0.04 5.81 -0.71
C ILE A 199 1.03 6.96 -0.85
N ARG A 200 1.05 7.65 -2.00
CA ARG A 200 1.88 8.83 -2.22
C ARG A 200 1.62 9.89 -1.14
N ARG A 201 0.36 10.20 -0.81
CA ARG A 201 0.01 11.19 0.23
C ARG A 201 0.58 10.84 1.60
N GLN A 202 0.71 9.55 1.89
CA GLN A 202 1.35 9.08 3.12
C GLN A 202 2.86 9.23 3.03
N THR A 203 3.48 8.81 1.93
CA THR A 203 4.94 8.91 1.75
C THR A 203 5.42 10.37 1.79
N GLU A 204 4.63 11.32 1.29
CA GLU A 204 4.91 12.76 1.38
C GLU A 204 4.75 13.29 2.81
N ALA A 205 3.88 12.68 3.61
CA ALA A 205 3.68 13.03 5.01
C ALA A 205 4.77 12.46 5.94
N VAL A 206 5.48 11.40 5.54
CA VAL A 206 6.48 10.72 6.39
C VAL A 206 7.63 11.64 6.84
N PRO A 207 8.26 12.48 5.99
CA PRO A 207 9.28 13.42 6.45
C PRO A 207 8.78 14.42 7.51
N HIS A 208 7.53 14.89 7.38
CA HIS A 208 6.90 15.75 8.38
C HIS A 208 6.61 15.00 9.68
N PHE A 209 6.22 13.72 9.57
CA PHE A 209 6.04 12.85 10.73
C PHE A 209 7.34 12.68 11.51
N TRP A 210 8.45 12.35 10.85
CA TRP A 210 9.76 12.22 11.49
C TRP A 210 10.23 13.53 12.15
N LYS A 211 10.02 14.65 11.46
CA LYS A 211 10.32 15.98 12.01
C LYS A 211 9.52 16.27 13.28
N HIS A 212 8.23 15.91 13.30
CA HIS A 212 7.37 16.09 14.48
C HIS A 212 7.87 15.26 15.67
N LEU A 213 8.34 14.04 15.43
CA LEU A 213 8.92 13.16 16.47
C LEU A 213 10.34 13.58 16.93
N GLY A 214 10.86 14.70 16.45
CA GLY A 214 12.20 15.19 16.79
C GLY A 214 13.35 14.42 16.12
N ILE A 215 13.06 13.53 15.16
CA ILE A 215 14.06 12.76 14.42
C ILE A 215 14.19 13.36 13.03
N GLY A 216 15.05 14.36 12.91
CA GLY A 216 15.31 15.00 11.62
C GLY A 216 16.13 14.11 10.67
N HIS A 217 16.00 14.39 9.37
CA HIS A 217 16.82 13.77 8.32
C HIS A 217 18.33 13.86 8.63
N ASN A 218 18.80 15.00 9.14
CA ASN A 218 20.21 15.18 9.50
C ASN A 218 20.65 14.27 10.64
N THR A 219 19.78 13.99 11.62
CA THR A 219 20.06 13.08 12.72
C THR A 219 20.25 11.65 12.21
N LEU A 220 19.36 11.20 11.32
CA LEU A 220 19.43 9.89 10.69
C LEU A 220 20.68 9.75 9.81
N ALA A 221 20.95 10.74 8.97
CA ALA A 221 22.11 10.79 8.11
C ALA A 221 23.44 10.77 8.89
N ALA A 222 23.55 11.55 9.97
CA ALA A 222 24.73 11.56 10.84
C ALA A 222 24.97 10.20 11.54
N ALA A 223 23.89 9.46 11.83
CA ALA A 223 23.97 8.11 12.37
C ALA A 223 24.13 7.01 11.28
N ASN A 224 24.30 7.41 10.02
CA ASN A 224 24.27 6.56 8.83
C ASN A 224 23.13 5.51 8.89
N SER A 225 21.96 5.98 9.28
CA SER A 225 20.77 5.16 9.49
C SER A 225 19.60 5.76 8.73
N SER A 226 18.59 4.95 8.44
CA SER A 226 17.34 5.41 7.82
C SER A 226 16.15 4.67 8.41
N SER A 227 14.95 5.12 8.04
CA SER A 227 13.72 4.41 8.25
C SER A 227 13.28 3.80 6.92
N VAL A 228 13.10 2.48 6.90
CA VAL A 228 12.55 1.77 5.74
C VAL A 228 11.18 1.19 6.09
N VAL A 229 10.24 1.22 5.15
CA VAL A 229 8.93 0.59 5.35
C VAL A 229 9.10 -0.92 5.14
N GLY A 230 8.87 -1.71 6.19
CA GLY A 230 8.93 -3.17 6.10
C GLY A 230 7.58 -3.82 5.81
N GLU A 231 6.50 -3.17 6.24
CA GLU A 231 5.13 -3.68 6.12
C GLU A 231 4.15 -2.51 6.14
N MET A 232 3.11 -2.59 5.31
CA MET A 232 2.07 -1.57 5.21
C MET A 232 0.70 -2.24 5.04
N ARG A 233 -0.32 -1.66 5.68
CA ARG A 233 -1.72 -2.01 5.49
C ARG A 233 -2.48 -0.74 5.16
N VAL A 234 -3.32 -0.79 4.14
CA VAL A 234 -4.17 0.32 3.72
C VAL A 234 -5.61 -0.14 3.59
N SER A 235 -6.55 0.70 4.00
CA SER A 235 -7.99 0.56 3.76
C SER A 235 -8.48 1.76 2.98
N PHE A 236 -9.10 1.52 1.83
CA PHE A 236 -9.69 2.55 0.97
C PHE A 236 -11.18 2.67 1.34
N ILE A 237 -11.57 3.81 1.90
CA ILE A 237 -12.87 3.98 2.57
C ILE A 237 -13.78 4.91 1.77
N GLY A 238 -13.24 6.00 1.25
CA GLY A 238 -13.94 7.01 0.46
C GLY A 238 -13.16 7.31 -0.81
N GLU A 239 -13.88 7.37 -1.92
CA GLU A 239 -13.31 7.75 -3.22
C GLU A 239 -12.99 9.25 -3.22
N LEU A 240 -11.94 9.62 -3.95
CA LEU A 240 -11.49 11.00 -4.07
C LEU A 240 -11.39 11.37 -5.56
N ARG A 241 -11.66 12.63 -5.90
CA ARG A 241 -11.77 13.12 -7.29
C ARG A 241 -10.83 14.29 -7.55
N ALA A 242 -10.56 14.54 -8.82
CA ALA A 242 -9.79 15.70 -9.25
C ALA A 242 -10.44 17.01 -8.75
N GLY A 243 -9.61 17.92 -8.25
CA GLY A 243 -10.02 19.21 -7.68
C GLY A 243 -10.31 19.17 -6.18
N GLU A 244 -10.50 17.99 -5.57
CA GLU A 244 -10.68 17.88 -4.12
C GLU A 244 -9.37 18.16 -3.37
N MET A 245 -9.52 18.61 -2.12
CA MET A 245 -8.40 18.88 -1.20
C MET A 245 -8.38 17.84 -0.10
N VAL A 246 -7.19 17.35 0.24
CA VAL A 246 -7.01 16.33 1.28
C VAL A 246 -5.95 16.69 2.29
N GLU A 247 -6.11 16.16 3.50
CA GLU A 247 -5.14 16.25 4.58
C GLU A 247 -4.76 14.87 5.12
N THR A 248 -3.46 14.67 5.31
CA THR A 248 -2.92 13.50 6.02
C THR A 248 -2.70 13.88 7.47
N TRP A 249 -3.24 13.06 8.36
CA TRP A 249 -3.09 13.15 9.81
C TRP A 249 -2.37 11.91 10.31
N SER A 250 -1.27 12.11 11.04
CA SER A 250 -0.39 11.02 11.47
C SER A 250 -0.36 10.87 12.99
N ALA A 251 -0.11 9.65 13.43
CA ALA A 251 0.15 9.31 14.82
C ALA A 251 1.17 8.18 14.94
N LEU A 252 1.93 8.20 16.03
CA LEU A 252 2.76 7.08 16.43
C LEU A 252 1.95 6.17 17.37
N ARG A 253 1.78 4.90 16.99
CA ARG A 253 0.96 3.92 17.72
C ARG A 253 1.75 2.99 18.63
N GLY A 254 3.03 2.80 18.33
CA GLY A 254 3.88 1.94 19.13
C GLY A 254 5.32 1.99 18.68
N VAL A 255 6.21 1.71 19.63
CA VAL A 255 7.65 1.66 19.44
C VAL A 255 8.14 0.34 20.01
N ASN A 256 8.83 -0.43 19.18
CA ASN A 256 9.50 -1.67 19.58
C ASN A 256 11.02 -1.46 19.51
N GLU A 257 11.81 -2.49 19.84
CA GLU A 257 13.28 -2.41 19.87
C GLU A 257 13.91 -1.84 18.57
N LYS A 258 13.40 -2.26 17.40
CA LYS A 258 14.00 -1.95 16.07
C LYS A 258 13.00 -1.38 15.06
N ASN A 259 11.76 -1.17 15.47
CA ASN A 259 10.70 -0.71 14.58
C ASN A 259 9.70 0.14 15.33
N LEU A 260 8.84 0.82 14.58
CA LEU A 260 7.67 1.50 15.09
C LEU A 260 6.46 1.23 14.22
N ILE A 261 5.27 1.52 14.75
CA ILE A 261 4.00 1.47 14.03
C ILE A 261 3.45 2.89 13.96
N ALA A 262 3.27 3.40 12.75
CA ALA A 262 2.61 4.67 12.48
C ALA A 262 1.22 4.44 11.91
N GLU A 263 0.28 5.31 12.25
CA GLU A 263 -1.03 5.39 11.64
C GLU A 263 -1.15 6.69 10.84
N HIS A 264 -1.69 6.59 9.63
CA HIS A 264 -1.99 7.73 8.77
C HIS A 264 -3.47 7.68 8.37
N ARG A 265 -4.17 8.79 8.55
CA ARG A 265 -5.56 8.98 8.14
C ARG A 265 -5.61 10.09 7.09
N LEU A 266 -6.25 9.81 5.96
CA LEU A 266 -6.45 10.76 4.88
C LEU A 266 -7.90 11.23 4.88
N TYR A 267 -8.11 12.54 5.04
CA TYR A 267 -9.45 13.16 5.04
C TYR A 267 -9.61 14.08 3.85
N ASN A 268 -10.82 14.13 3.30
CA ASN A 268 -11.26 15.24 2.45
C ASN A 268 -11.46 16.48 3.34
N VAL A 269 -10.88 17.60 2.94
CA VAL A 269 -10.86 18.85 3.74
C VAL A 269 -12.23 19.51 3.78
N GLU A 270 -12.97 19.48 2.68
CA GLU A 270 -14.25 20.19 2.57
C GLU A 270 -15.37 19.40 3.25
N THR A 271 -15.41 18.09 3.06
CA THR A 271 -16.46 17.23 3.64
C THR A 271 -16.13 16.74 5.05
N GLY A 272 -14.85 16.71 5.42
CA GLY A 272 -14.38 16.12 6.67
C GLY A 272 -14.45 14.58 6.69
N GLU A 273 -14.80 13.95 5.57
CA GLU A 273 -14.95 12.51 5.45
C GLU A 273 -13.60 11.81 5.30
N ILE A 274 -13.51 10.58 5.83
CA ILE A 274 -12.32 9.75 5.71
C ILE A 274 -12.26 9.09 4.33
N SER A 275 -11.11 9.21 3.67
CA SER A 275 -10.85 8.58 2.38
C SER A 275 -9.99 7.33 2.50
N ALA A 276 -8.98 7.35 3.36
CA ALA A 276 -8.14 6.17 3.60
C ALA A 276 -7.53 6.12 5.00
N LEU A 277 -7.29 4.89 5.46
CA LEU A 277 -6.55 4.59 6.68
C LEU A 277 -5.36 3.71 6.34
N SER A 278 -4.20 4.04 6.89
CA SER A 278 -3.01 3.20 6.77
C SER A 278 -2.32 2.97 8.09
N LEU A 279 -1.85 1.73 8.27
CA LEU A 279 -0.89 1.37 9.30
C LEU A 279 0.43 0.98 8.63
N VAL A 280 1.53 1.50 9.15
CA VAL A 280 2.85 1.32 8.56
C VAL A 280 3.81 0.86 9.64
N CYS A 281 4.49 -0.25 9.40
CA CYS A 281 5.63 -0.65 10.21
C CYS A 281 6.92 -0.14 9.56
N ALA A 282 7.53 0.85 10.20
CA ALA A 282 8.82 1.38 9.81
C ALA A 282 9.93 0.73 10.65
N VAL A 283 10.97 0.26 9.97
CA VAL A 283 12.13 -0.40 10.59
C VAL A 283 13.30 0.57 10.63
N TYR A 284 13.96 0.68 11.79
CA TYR A 284 15.19 1.44 11.91
C TYR A 284 16.36 0.65 11.33
N PHE A 285 17.02 1.22 10.34
CA PHE A 285 17.91 0.49 9.44
C PHE A 285 19.32 1.10 9.44
N ASP A 286 20.33 0.27 9.60
CA ASP A 286 21.74 0.63 9.47
C ASP A 286 22.13 0.59 7.99
N LEU A 287 22.50 1.72 7.39
CA LEU A 287 22.82 1.81 5.97
C LEU A 287 24.17 1.16 5.62
N ASN A 288 25.10 1.02 6.57
CA ASN A 288 26.37 0.32 6.34
C ASN A 288 26.18 -1.19 6.33
N LYS A 289 25.53 -1.71 7.38
CA LYS A 289 25.32 -3.16 7.56
C LYS A 289 24.12 -3.68 6.78
N ARG A 290 23.30 -2.78 6.22
CA ARG A 290 22.06 -3.06 5.51
C ARG A 290 21.15 -4.02 6.27
N ARG A 291 20.89 -3.70 7.54
CA ARG A 291 20.04 -4.50 8.43
C ARG A 291 19.35 -3.66 9.49
N ALA A 292 18.26 -4.21 10.04
CA ALA A 292 17.57 -3.61 11.18
C ALA A 292 18.51 -3.45 12.39
N ARG A 293 18.41 -2.30 13.08
CA ARG A 293 19.17 -1.99 14.30
C ARG A 293 18.26 -1.45 15.39
N ALA A 294 18.70 -1.58 16.64
CA ALA A 294 17.96 -1.00 17.76
C ALA A 294 18.05 0.52 17.76
N TRP A 295 16.99 1.17 18.25
CA TRP A 295 17.02 2.59 18.59
C TRP A 295 18.06 2.86 19.68
N ALA A 296 18.69 4.03 19.67
CA ALA A 296 19.44 4.49 20.84
C ALA A 296 18.45 4.81 21.97
N ASP A 297 18.84 4.60 23.23
CA ASP A 297 17.93 4.77 24.38
C ASP A 297 17.29 6.16 24.44
N THR A 298 18.03 7.21 24.11
CA THR A 298 17.54 8.59 24.06
C THR A 298 16.50 8.79 22.96
N THR A 299 16.74 8.23 21.77
CA THR A 299 15.79 8.23 20.66
C THR A 299 14.55 7.43 21.01
N ARG A 300 14.71 6.25 21.61
CA ARG A 300 13.59 5.40 22.03
C ARG A 300 12.70 6.11 23.04
N THR A 301 13.29 6.69 24.08
CA THR A 301 12.55 7.48 25.09
C THR A 301 11.78 8.64 24.45
N THR A 302 12.40 9.32 23.48
CA THR A 302 11.75 10.40 22.73
C THR A 302 10.58 9.89 21.89
N LEU A 303 10.73 8.74 21.23
CA LEU A 303 9.65 8.14 20.46
C LEU A 303 8.50 7.68 21.38
N GLU A 304 8.81 7.02 22.49
CA GLU A 304 7.82 6.52 23.45
C GLU A 304 6.96 7.64 24.05
N SER A 305 7.50 8.85 24.22
CA SER A 305 6.70 10.01 24.69
C SER A 305 5.69 10.56 23.67
N HIS A 306 5.80 10.17 22.39
CA HIS A 306 4.86 10.56 21.33
C HIS A 306 3.83 9.47 21.00
N VAL A 307 3.88 8.32 21.67
CA VAL A 307 2.94 7.22 21.43
C VAL A 307 1.55 7.63 21.92
N ILE A 308 0.54 7.46 21.05
CA ILE A 308 -0.87 7.62 21.42
C ILE A 308 -1.62 6.31 21.23
N ALA A 309 -2.54 6.04 22.19
CA ALA A 309 -3.36 4.83 22.23
C ALA A 309 -4.39 4.75 21.10
#